data_AF-A0A8T7LWE1-F1
#
_entry.id   AF-A0A8T7LWE1-F1
#
_cell.length_a   1.000
_cell.length_b   1.000
_cell.length_c   1.000
_cell.angle_alpha   90.00
_cell.angle_beta   90.00
_cell.angle_gamma   90.00
#
_symmetry.space_group_name_H-M   'P 1'
#
loop_
_entity.id
_entity.type
_entity.pdbx_description
1 polymer ?
#
loop_
_entity_poly.entity_id
_entity_poly.type
_entity_poly.pdbx_seq_one_letter_code
_entity_poly.pdbx_strand_id
1 'polypeptide(L)'
;MEVISQNAVYFAVVLVIMALLFVWAYLTGRMQKEFSTMTWVLIPVAIAINLTIGQIVLVLKLPVYLDSIGTVLVGVICGPWAGALTGALSNIIAGIILAPDWFPWFPVAAVIGATAGVMANIGYFKTWWKVVVTGFVIAIMATIVGTPISIIIFGGISASGSSLITAFLLETGRSLLASVLTTNFISEPLDKIATSLLAFAIIDGLSTRYLSRFPRGENATVEKGQKQTELIIALVVVVLLILFGVYILPSITGG
;
A
#
# COMPACT_ATOMS: atom_id res chain seq x y z
N MET A 1 4.99 13.31 31.98
CA MET A 1 6.00 13.42 30.90
C MET A 1 6.64 12.07 30.54
N GLU A 2 6.05 10.91 30.90
CA GLU A 2 6.64 9.59 30.61
C GLU A 2 6.12 8.91 29.33
N VAL A 3 4.91 9.22 28.85
CA VAL A 3 4.32 8.52 27.69
C VAL A 3 4.96 8.94 26.35
N ILE A 4 5.51 10.16 26.28
CA ILE A 4 6.18 10.68 25.07
C ILE A 4 7.54 10.00 24.85
N SER A 5 8.25 9.61 25.92
CA SER A 5 9.56 8.96 25.80
C SER A 5 9.44 7.52 25.29
N GLN A 6 8.40 6.79 25.70
CA GLN A 6 8.23 5.39 25.31
C GLN A 6 7.83 5.24 23.83
N ASN A 7 6.95 6.13 23.32
CA ASN A 7 6.58 6.19 21.90
C ASN A 7 7.76 6.61 21.02
N ALA A 8 8.59 7.54 21.49
CA ALA A 8 9.83 7.92 20.81
C ALA A 8 10.84 6.76 20.76
N VAL A 9 10.92 5.94 21.81
CA VAL A 9 11.77 4.74 21.85
C VAL A 9 11.27 3.68 20.85
N TYR A 10 9.96 3.40 20.78
CA TYR A 10 9.42 2.48 19.78
C TYR A 10 9.67 2.96 18.35
N PHE A 11 9.49 4.26 18.09
CA PHE A 11 9.79 4.85 16.80
C PHE A 11 11.28 4.74 16.45
N ALA A 12 12.17 5.02 17.41
CA ALA A 12 13.61 4.87 17.24
C ALA A 12 14.02 3.41 16.98
N VAL A 13 13.43 2.45 17.70
CA VAL A 13 13.69 1.02 17.49
C VAL A 13 13.24 0.57 16.09
N VAL A 14 12.06 1.01 15.62
CA VAL A 14 11.59 0.72 14.27
C VAL A 14 12.51 1.34 13.21
N LEU A 15 12.96 2.57 13.40
CA LEU A 15 13.94 3.22 12.52
C LEU A 15 15.27 2.46 12.47
N VAL A 16 15.78 2.01 13.63
CA VAL A 16 17.02 1.22 13.72
C VAL A 16 16.86 -0.14 13.04
N ILE A 17 15.73 -0.82 13.23
CA ILE A 17 15.43 -2.08 12.54
C ILE A 17 15.37 -1.86 11.03
N MET A 18 14.68 -0.81 10.56
CA MET A 18 14.65 -0.46 9.13
C MET A 18 16.04 -0.16 8.59
N ALA A 19 16.87 0.58 9.32
CA ALA A 19 18.25 0.88 8.93
C ALA A 19 19.11 -0.40 8.86
N LEU A 20 18.99 -1.31 9.83
CA LEU A 20 19.69 -2.59 9.84
C LEU A 20 19.25 -3.50 8.69
N LEU A 21 17.96 -3.53 8.37
CA LEU A 21 17.42 -4.25 7.20
C LEU A 21 17.97 -3.65 5.89
N PHE A 22 18.07 -2.32 5.82
CA PHE A 22 18.63 -1.61 4.67
C PHE A 22 20.11 -1.93 4.47
N VAL A 23 20.91 -1.87 5.55
CA VAL A 23 22.33 -2.20 5.54
C VAL A 23 22.55 -3.67 5.20
N TRP A 24 21.78 -4.58 5.78
CA TRP A 24 21.85 -6.00 5.47
C TRP A 24 21.52 -6.29 4.00
N ALA A 25 20.49 -5.65 3.45
CA ALA A 25 20.12 -5.82 2.05
C ALA A 25 21.12 -5.24 1.06
N TYR A 26 21.77 -4.14 1.44
CA TYR A 26 22.88 -3.56 0.69
C TYR A 26 24.09 -4.49 0.69
N LEU A 27 24.48 -4.98 1.86
CA LEU A 27 25.64 -5.89 2.02
C LEU A 27 25.44 -7.26 1.35
N THR A 28 24.20 -7.73 1.24
CA THR A 28 23.88 -9.01 0.57
C THR A 28 23.73 -8.88 -0.96
N GLY A 29 23.94 -7.69 -1.54
CA GLY A 29 23.84 -7.44 -2.99
C GLY A 29 22.43 -7.66 -3.57
N ARG A 30 21.40 -7.85 -2.72
CA ARG A 30 20.02 -8.09 -3.16
C ARG A 30 19.43 -6.86 -3.83
N MET A 31 19.75 -5.67 -3.33
CA MET A 31 19.31 -4.40 -3.92
C MET A 31 19.83 -4.20 -5.34
N GLN A 32 21.10 -4.52 -5.59
CA GLN A 32 21.76 -4.27 -6.88
C GLN A 32 21.09 -5.02 -8.04
N LYS A 33 20.50 -6.19 -7.78
CA LYS A 33 19.77 -6.98 -8.78
C LYS A 33 18.40 -6.38 -9.13
N GLU A 34 17.82 -5.56 -8.25
CA GLU A 34 16.48 -4.98 -8.43
C GLU A 34 16.51 -3.67 -9.22
N PHE A 35 17.63 -2.93 -9.21
CA PHE A 35 17.76 -1.63 -9.85
C PHE A 35 18.36 -1.72 -11.27
N SER A 36 17.62 -2.33 -12.20
CA SER A 36 17.95 -2.26 -13.63
C SER A 36 17.52 -0.92 -14.25
N THR A 37 17.99 -0.63 -15.47
CA THR A 37 17.54 0.55 -16.24
C THR A 37 16.01 0.58 -16.38
N MET A 38 15.37 -0.58 -16.58
CA MET A 38 13.92 -0.69 -16.66
C MET A 38 13.24 -0.32 -15.34
N THR A 39 13.81 -0.72 -14.20
CA THR A 39 13.30 -0.34 -12.88
C THR A 39 13.35 1.18 -12.69
N TRP A 40 14.47 1.83 -13.05
CA TRP A 40 14.61 3.28 -12.95
C TRP A 40 13.59 4.06 -13.80
N VAL A 41 13.26 3.54 -14.99
CA VAL A 41 12.23 4.13 -15.86
C VAL A 41 10.82 3.91 -15.30
N LEU A 42 10.58 2.75 -14.67
CA LEU A 42 9.27 2.41 -14.13
C LEU A 42 8.91 3.20 -12.87
N ILE A 43 9.88 3.53 -12.01
CA ILE A 43 9.64 4.25 -10.74
C ILE A 43 8.87 5.57 -10.97
N PRO A 44 9.28 6.50 -11.87
CA PRO A 44 8.52 7.71 -12.14
C PRO A 44 7.11 7.46 -12.68
N VAL A 45 6.93 6.44 -13.53
CA VAL A 45 5.61 6.06 -14.07
C VAL A 45 4.70 5.57 -12.95
N ALA A 46 5.22 4.73 -12.06
CA ALA A 46 4.49 4.24 -10.90
C ALA A 46 4.09 5.37 -9.94
N ILE A 47 4.99 6.31 -9.69
CA ILE A 47 4.69 7.52 -8.90
C ILE A 47 3.57 8.33 -9.56
N ALA A 48 3.63 8.57 -10.87
CA ALA A 48 2.58 9.30 -11.58
C ALA A 48 1.21 8.62 -11.49
N ILE A 49 1.16 7.28 -11.57
CA ILE A 49 -0.07 6.50 -11.37
C ILE A 49 -0.61 6.71 -9.96
N ASN A 50 0.24 6.55 -8.93
CA ASN A 50 -0.14 6.71 -7.53
C ASN A 50 -0.75 8.09 -7.26
N LEU A 51 -0.07 9.15 -7.71
CA LEU A 51 -0.55 10.53 -7.49
C LEU A 51 -1.85 10.79 -8.24
N THR A 52 -1.96 10.35 -9.49
CA THR A 52 -3.15 10.60 -10.31
C THR A 52 -4.37 9.89 -9.75
N ILE A 53 -4.24 8.60 -9.42
CA ILE A 53 -5.35 7.81 -8.85
C ILE A 53 -5.69 8.30 -7.44
N GLY A 54 -4.69 8.58 -6.60
CA GLY A 54 -4.91 9.12 -5.26
C GLY A 54 -5.67 10.45 -5.28
N GLN A 55 -5.37 11.34 -6.22
CA GLN A 55 -6.13 12.59 -6.38
C GLN A 55 -7.58 12.35 -6.84
N ILE A 56 -7.81 11.44 -7.79
CA ILE A 56 -9.16 11.07 -8.23
C ILE A 56 -9.98 10.54 -7.04
N VAL A 57 -9.38 9.66 -6.25
CA VAL A 57 -9.98 9.06 -5.05
C VAL A 57 -10.35 10.11 -4.01
N LEU A 58 -9.46 11.06 -3.74
CA LEU A 58 -9.72 12.16 -2.81
C LEU A 58 -10.87 13.06 -3.29
N VAL A 59 -10.89 13.41 -4.57
CA VAL A 59 -11.96 14.24 -5.17
C VAL A 59 -13.31 13.51 -5.12
N LEU A 60 -13.33 12.21 -5.39
CA LEU A 60 -14.53 11.37 -5.31
C LEU A 60 -14.91 10.99 -3.88
N LYS A 61 -14.08 11.34 -2.88
CA LYS A 61 -14.25 11.00 -1.46
C LYS A 61 -14.52 9.50 -1.25
N LEU A 62 -13.81 8.65 -1.99
CA LEU A 62 -13.97 7.21 -1.81
C LEU A 62 -13.40 6.80 -0.43
N PRO A 63 -13.97 5.79 0.22
CA PRO A 63 -13.50 5.30 1.53
C PRO A 63 -12.29 4.36 1.43
N VAL A 64 -11.51 4.48 0.36
CA VAL A 64 -10.26 3.79 0.06
C VAL A 64 -9.26 4.83 -0.46
N TYR A 65 -7.97 4.51 -0.57
CA TYR A 65 -6.92 5.43 -1.03
C TYR A 65 -6.46 5.14 -2.46
N LEU A 66 -6.28 3.87 -2.81
CA LEU A 66 -5.77 3.36 -4.09
C LEU A 66 -4.51 4.06 -4.61
N ASP A 67 -3.73 4.68 -3.71
CA ASP A 67 -2.57 5.51 -3.97
C ASP A 67 -1.26 4.71 -4.05
N SER A 68 -1.36 3.39 -4.00
CA SER A 68 -0.21 2.48 -3.89
C SER A 68 -0.17 1.43 -5.00
N ILE A 69 -0.97 1.59 -6.06
CA ILE A 69 -1.04 0.63 -7.19
C ILE A 69 0.31 0.52 -7.89
N GLY A 70 0.94 1.65 -8.22
CA GLY A 70 2.27 1.69 -8.81
C GLY A 70 3.35 1.14 -7.87
N THR A 71 3.21 1.41 -6.57
CA THR A 71 4.12 0.90 -5.53
C THR A 71 4.11 -0.62 -5.46
N VAL A 72 2.92 -1.22 -5.44
CA VAL A 72 2.73 -2.68 -5.47
C VAL A 72 3.25 -3.25 -6.79
N LEU A 73 2.94 -2.60 -7.92
CA LEU A 73 3.39 -3.03 -9.24
C LEU A 73 4.92 -3.14 -9.31
N VAL A 74 5.64 -2.09 -8.92
CA VAL A 74 7.12 -2.10 -8.89
C VAL A 74 7.63 -3.15 -7.90
N GLY A 75 7.02 -3.25 -6.71
CA GLY A 75 7.38 -4.27 -5.73
C GLY A 75 7.33 -5.68 -6.30
N VAL A 76 6.26 -6.00 -7.02
CA VAL A 76 6.01 -7.32 -7.60
C VAL A 76 7.01 -7.66 -8.70
N ILE A 77 7.21 -6.77 -9.68
CA ILE A 77 7.98 -7.09 -10.91
C ILE A 77 9.45 -6.68 -10.87
N CYS A 78 9.84 -5.77 -9.97
CA CYS A 78 11.23 -5.33 -9.80
C CYS A 78 11.85 -5.84 -8.50
N GLY A 79 11.06 -5.94 -7.42
CA GLY A 79 11.48 -6.48 -6.12
C GLY A 79 11.16 -5.57 -4.92
N PRO A 80 11.32 -6.10 -3.69
CA PRO A 80 10.97 -5.41 -2.45
C PRO A 80 11.58 -4.01 -2.30
N TRP A 81 12.86 -3.82 -2.62
CA TRP A 81 13.56 -2.55 -2.41
C TRP A 81 13.19 -1.52 -3.46
N ALA A 82 13.01 -1.95 -4.70
CA ALA A 82 12.47 -1.10 -5.75
C ALA A 82 11.04 -0.64 -5.41
N GLY A 83 10.19 -1.54 -4.91
CA GLY A 83 8.86 -1.20 -4.42
C GLY A 83 8.90 -0.22 -3.24
N ALA A 84 9.76 -0.48 -2.25
CA ALA A 84 9.90 0.38 -1.09
C ALA A 84 10.34 1.80 -1.47
N LEU A 85 11.33 1.92 -2.35
CA LEU A 85 11.79 3.22 -2.85
C LEU A 85 10.66 3.94 -3.61
N THR A 86 9.92 3.23 -4.45
CA THR A 86 8.80 3.81 -5.21
C THR A 86 7.74 4.39 -4.28
N GLY A 87 7.36 3.64 -3.24
CA GLY A 87 6.37 4.09 -2.26
C GLY A 87 6.85 5.30 -1.47
N ALA A 88 8.08 5.24 -0.95
CA ALA A 88 8.67 6.36 -0.21
C ALA A 88 8.73 7.63 -1.06
N LEU A 89 9.26 7.53 -2.29
CA LEU A 89 9.35 8.67 -3.20
C LEU A 89 7.97 9.20 -3.59
N SER A 90 6.97 8.33 -3.79
CA SER A 90 5.60 8.76 -4.11
C SER A 90 5.07 9.75 -3.06
N ASN A 91 5.17 9.40 -1.78
CA ASN A 91 4.65 10.23 -0.70
C ASN A 91 5.53 11.45 -0.38
N ILE A 92 6.85 11.35 -0.55
CA ILE A 92 7.74 12.51 -0.43
C ILE A 92 7.43 13.54 -1.52
N ILE A 93 7.31 13.10 -2.78
CA ILE A 93 7.00 13.97 -3.93
C ILE A 93 5.61 14.57 -3.76
N ALA A 94 4.61 13.78 -3.37
CA ALA A 94 3.27 14.28 -3.04
C ALA A 94 3.31 15.34 -1.93
N GLY A 95 4.14 15.12 -0.90
CA GLY A 95 4.38 16.07 0.19
C GLY A 95 4.88 17.43 -0.29
N ILE A 96 5.72 17.43 -1.32
CA ILE A 96 6.33 18.64 -1.89
C ILE A 96 5.38 19.35 -2.85
N ILE A 97 4.67 18.62 -3.72
CA ILE A 97 3.94 19.23 -4.84
C ILE A 97 2.44 19.34 -4.63
N LEU A 98 1.85 18.51 -3.76
CA LEU A 98 0.40 18.46 -3.51
C LEU A 98 0.05 19.05 -2.15
N ALA A 99 0.46 18.39 -1.06
CA ALA A 99 0.19 18.86 0.29
C ALA A 99 1.18 18.25 1.31
N PRO A 100 1.67 19.01 2.30
CA PRO A 100 2.62 18.53 3.30
C PRO A 100 2.16 17.29 4.10
N ASP A 101 0.84 17.10 4.25
CA ASP A 101 0.24 15.98 4.98
C ASP A 101 0.56 14.61 4.39
N TRP A 102 1.04 14.53 3.15
CA TRP A 102 1.49 13.28 2.53
C TRP A 102 2.85 12.81 3.06
N PHE A 103 3.71 13.75 3.48
CA PHE A 103 5.09 13.47 3.84
C PHE A 103 5.20 12.42 4.98
N PRO A 104 4.46 12.52 6.10
CA PRO A 104 4.54 11.53 7.18
C PRO A 104 4.24 10.09 6.77
N TRP A 105 3.53 9.87 5.66
CA TRP A 105 3.12 8.54 5.20
C TRP A 105 4.18 7.81 4.36
N PHE A 106 5.32 8.43 4.05
CA PHE A 106 6.37 7.77 3.25
C PHE A 106 6.86 6.42 3.81
N PRO A 107 6.98 6.21 5.15
CA PRO A 107 7.40 4.92 5.69
C PRO A 107 6.35 3.83 5.45
N VAL A 108 5.06 4.19 5.53
CA VAL A 108 3.95 3.27 5.26
C VAL A 108 3.99 2.82 3.80
N ALA A 109 4.13 3.76 2.86
CA ALA A 109 4.24 3.45 1.44
C ALA A 109 5.48 2.61 1.11
N ALA A 110 6.60 2.85 1.78
CA ALA A 110 7.79 2.01 1.64
C ALA A 110 7.53 0.56 2.07
N VAL A 111 6.87 0.38 3.22
CA VAL A 111 6.54 -0.96 3.76
C VAL A 111 5.53 -1.68 2.87
N ILE A 112 4.57 -0.96 2.27
CA ILE A 112 3.63 -1.52 1.29
C ILE A 112 4.40 -2.13 0.10
N GLY A 113 5.30 -1.37 -0.52
CA GLY A 113 6.09 -1.83 -1.66
C GLY A 113 7.05 -2.97 -1.32
N ALA A 114 7.69 -2.91 -0.16
CA ALA A 114 8.54 -3.99 0.34
C ALA A 114 7.75 -5.28 0.54
N THR A 115 6.60 -5.20 1.21
CA THR A 115 5.76 -6.35 1.52
C THR A 115 5.20 -6.98 0.26
N ALA A 116 4.71 -6.17 -0.69
CA ALA A 116 4.26 -6.63 -2.00
C ALA A 116 5.37 -7.42 -2.72
N GLY A 117 6.59 -6.88 -2.76
CA GLY A 117 7.71 -7.56 -3.38
C GLY A 117 8.12 -8.86 -2.68
N VAL A 118 8.05 -8.92 -1.34
CA VAL A 118 8.36 -10.15 -0.59
C VAL A 118 7.32 -11.23 -0.88
N MET A 119 6.03 -10.87 -0.82
CA MET A 119 4.91 -11.78 -1.13
C MET A 119 4.97 -12.28 -2.58
N ALA A 120 5.37 -11.41 -3.51
CA ALA A 120 5.56 -11.80 -4.91
C ALA A 120 6.65 -12.86 -5.08
N ASN A 121 7.79 -12.74 -4.38
CA ASN A 121 8.90 -13.72 -4.48
C ASN A 121 8.54 -15.11 -3.98
N ILE A 122 7.61 -15.20 -3.01
CA ILE A 122 7.10 -16.49 -2.52
C ILE A 122 5.94 -17.02 -3.38
N GLY A 123 5.62 -16.35 -4.50
CA GLY A 123 4.63 -16.81 -5.47
C GLY A 123 3.17 -16.44 -5.13
N TYR A 124 2.95 -15.47 -4.23
CA TYR A 124 1.61 -15.04 -3.82
C TYR A 124 0.97 -13.99 -4.74
N PHE A 125 1.57 -13.73 -5.90
CA PHE A 125 1.03 -12.80 -6.90
C PHE A 125 0.64 -13.48 -8.22
N LYS A 126 0.48 -14.81 -8.20
CA LYS A 126 0.18 -15.63 -9.39
C LYS A 126 -1.30 -15.97 -9.60
N THR A 127 -2.13 -15.77 -8.58
CA THR A 127 -3.57 -16.10 -8.58
C THR A 127 -4.34 -15.11 -7.72
N TRP A 128 -5.56 -14.75 -8.11
CA TRP A 128 -6.37 -13.69 -7.50
C TRP A 128 -6.51 -13.86 -5.98
N TRP A 129 -6.76 -15.07 -5.48
CA TRP A 129 -6.95 -15.31 -4.05
C TRP A 129 -5.65 -15.16 -3.25
N LYS A 130 -4.49 -15.49 -3.85
CA LYS A 130 -3.19 -15.23 -3.23
C LYS A 130 -2.87 -13.73 -3.20
N VAL A 131 -3.33 -12.99 -4.21
CA VAL A 131 -3.26 -11.54 -4.25
C VAL A 131 -4.15 -10.92 -3.16
N VAL A 132 -5.33 -11.50 -2.90
CA VAL A 132 -6.16 -11.10 -1.74
C VAL A 132 -5.40 -11.32 -0.42
N VAL A 133 -4.76 -12.47 -0.23
CA VAL A 133 -3.91 -12.73 0.95
C VAL A 133 -2.76 -11.72 1.03
N THR A 134 -2.11 -11.42 -0.10
CA THR A 134 -1.05 -10.40 -0.19
C THR A 134 -1.57 -9.03 0.24
N GLY A 135 -2.71 -8.60 -0.27
CA GLY A 135 -3.35 -7.35 0.12
C GLY A 135 -3.68 -7.28 1.61
N PHE A 136 -4.14 -8.39 2.20
CA PHE A 136 -4.40 -8.47 3.63
C PHE A 136 -3.12 -8.37 4.48
N VAL A 137 -2.03 -9.05 4.07
CA VAL A 137 -0.71 -8.93 4.73
C VAL A 137 -0.18 -7.50 4.61
N ILE A 138 -0.30 -6.87 3.44
CA ILE A 138 0.05 -5.46 3.23
C ILE A 138 -0.77 -4.56 4.17
N ALA A 139 -2.08 -4.80 4.32
CA ALA A 139 -2.94 -4.03 5.23
C ALA A 139 -2.49 -4.12 6.69
N ILE A 140 -2.11 -5.31 7.17
CA ILE A 140 -1.56 -5.49 8.53
C ILE A 140 -0.28 -4.67 8.69
N MET A 141 0.65 -4.81 7.75
CA MET A 141 1.94 -4.11 7.80
C MET A 141 1.75 -2.58 7.73
N ALA A 142 0.86 -2.11 6.86
CA ALA A 142 0.49 -0.70 6.75
C ALA A 142 -0.17 -0.19 8.03
N THR A 143 -1.06 -0.98 8.65
CA THR A 143 -1.73 -0.62 9.91
C THR A 143 -0.73 -0.49 11.07
N ILE A 144 0.22 -1.42 11.19
CA ILE A 144 1.25 -1.41 12.25
C ILE A 144 2.10 -0.14 12.17
N VAL A 145 2.48 0.29 10.97
CA VAL A 145 3.33 1.47 10.75
C VAL A 145 2.51 2.76 10.75
N GLY A 146 1.31 2.72 10.16
CA GLY A 146 0.44 3.88 9.96
C GLY A 146 -0.33 4.31 11.21
N THR A 147 -0.68 3.39 12.11
CA THR A 147 -1.44 3.73 13.33
C THR A 147 -0.67 4.69 14.25
N PRO A 148 0.62 4.46 14.58
CA PRO A 148 1.40 5.41 15.39
C PRO A 148 1.52 6.78 14.71
N ILE A 149 1.73 6.81 13.39
CA ILE A 149 1.83 8.04 12.60
C ILE A 149 0.51 8.82 12.67
N SER A 150 -0.61 8.14 12.46
CA SER A 150 -1.96 8.71 12.55
C SER A 150 -2.22 9.35 13.93
N ILE A 151 -1.89 8.64 15.01
CA ILE A 151 -2.16 9.14 16.37
C ILE A 151 -1.20 10.29 16.75
N ILE A 152 0.10 10.14 16.51
CA ILE A 152 1.11 11.09 17.00
C ILE A 152 1.10 12.39 16.19
N ILE A 153 0.94 12.29 14.86
CA ILE A 153 1.08 13.46 13.96
C ILE A 153 -0.27 14.09 13.69
N PHE A 154 -1.31 13.27 13.50
CA PHE A 154 -2.64 13.74 13.07
C PHE A 154 -3.70 13.66 14.18
N GLY A 155 -3.35 13.20 15.38
CA GLY A 155 -4.34 13.02 16.45
C GLY A 155 -5.47 12.05 16.09
N GLY A 156 -5.23 11.13 15.16
CA GLY A 156 -6.19 10.14 14.64
C GLY A 156 -7.16 10.62 13.56
N ILE A 157 -7.13 11.91 13.18
CA ILE A 157 -7.97 12.45 12.10
C ILE A 157 -7.04 13.11 11.07
N SER A 158 -7.01 12.56 9.86
CA SER A 158 -6.23 13.10 8.73
C SER A 158 -7.17 13.55 7.60
N ALA A 159 -6.59 14.01 6.48
CA ALA A 159 -7.36 14.40 5.28
C ALA A 159 -8.00 13.21 4.51
N SER A 160 -8.07 12.02 5.12
CA SER A 160 -8.59 10.81 4.48
C SER A 160 -10.10 10.65 4.64
N GLY A 161 -10.73 9.97 3.67
CA GLY A 161 -12.13 9.56 3.79
C GLY A 161 -12.39 8.61 4.98
N SER A 162 -11.40 7.79 5.37
CA SER A 162 -11.51 6.91 6.53
C SER A 162 -11.55 7.66 7.86
N SER A 163 -11.08 8.91 7.92
CA SER A 163 -11.11 9.72 9.14
C SER A 163 -12.54 10.06 9.60
N LEU A 164 -13.53 10.00 8.69
CA LEU A 164 -14.95 10.10 9.04
C LEU A 164 -15.38 8.96 9.97
N ILE A 165 -14.86 7.75 9.73
CA ILE A 165 -15.11 6.57 10.57
C ILE A 165 -14.51 6.80 11.95
N THR A 166 -13.28 7.32 12.02
CA THR A 166 -12.62 7.61 13.30
C THR A 166 -13.37 8.69 14.08
N ALA A 167 -13.80 9.76 13.42
CA ALA A 167 -14.56 10.85 14.04
C ALA A 167 -15.88 10.33 14.64
N PHE A 168 -16.64 9.53 13.87
CA PHE A 168 -17.86 8.89 14.36
C PHE A 168 -17.59 8.02 15.59
N LEU A 169 -16.56 7.17 15.56
CA LEU A 169 -16.23 6.31 16.69
C LEU A 169 -15.82 7.11 17.94
N LEU A 170 -15.13 8.23 17.76
CA LEU A 170 -14.81 9.16 18.86
C LEU A 170 -16.08 9.77 19.46
N GLU A 171 -17.05 10.19 18.64
CA GLU A 171 -18.33 10.73 19.11
C GLU A 171 -19.16 9.69 19.88
N THR A 172 -19.04 8.40 19.54
CA THR A 172 -19.67 7.31 20.34
C THR A 172 -18.99 7.06 21.70
N GLY A 173 -17.98 7.86 22.06
CA GLY A 173 -17.28 7.78 23.35
C GLY A 173 -16.14 6.76 23.40
N ARG A 174 -15.71 6.21 22.26
CA ARG A 174 -14.54 5.31 22.23
C ARG A 174 -13.23 6.09 22.42
N SER A 175 -12.22 5.40 22.97
CA SER A 175 -10.88 6.00 23.05
C SER A 175 -10.28 6.23 21.67
N LEU A 176 -9.36 7.19 21.56
CA LEU A 176 -8.69 7.52 20.31
C LEU A 176 -8.01 6.31 19.67
N LEU A 177 -7.25 5.56 20.47
CA LEU A 177 -6.55 4.36 20.00
C LEU A 177 -7.52 3.29 19.49
N ALA A 178 -8.62 3.05 20.21
CA ALA A 178 -9.62 2.07 19.78
C ALA A 178 -10.31 2.50 18.48
N SER A 179 -10.58 3.80 18.32
CA SER A 179 -11.21 4.37 17.13
C SER A 179 -10.30 4.23 15.91
N VAL A 180 -9.04 4.66 16.01
CA VAL A 180 -8.07 4.55 14.91
C VAL A 180 -7.80 3.10 14.52
N LEU A 181 -7.65 2.19 15.49
CA LEU A 181 -7.45 0.77 15.18
C LEU A 181 -8.66 0.15 14.50
N THR A 182 -9.87 0.49 14.94
CA THR A 182 -11.11 -0.02 14.32
C THR A 182 -11.23 0.51 12.88
N THR A 183 -11.01 1.81 12.68
CA THR A 183 -10.99 2.43 11.35
C THR A 183 -9.99 1.73 10.44
N ASN A 184 -8.73 1.59 10.86
CA ASN A 184 -7.68 0.98 10.04
C ASN A 184 -7.99 -0.50 9.75
N PHE A 185 -8.52 -1.24 10.72
CA PHE A 185 -8.90 -2.64 10.50
C PHE A 185 -10.02 -2.81 9.46
N ILE A 186 -10.88 -1.79 9.29
CA ILE A 186 -11.92 -1.79 8.27
C ILE A 186 -11.38 -1.28 6.93
N SER A 187 -10.73 -0.12 6.92
CA SER A 187 -10.35 0.56 5.67
C SER A 187 -9.10 -0.01 5.01
N GLU A 188 -8.07 -0.40 5.79
CA GLU A 188 -6.80 -0.86 5.22
C GLU A 188 -6.94 -2.18 4.46
N PRO A 189 -7.65 -3.21 4.94
CA PRO A 189 -7.86 -4.42 4.15
C PRO A 189 -8.60 -4.14 2.84
N LEU A 190 -9.67 -3.35 2.88
CA LEU A 190 -10.43 -2.98 1.67
C LEU A 190 -9.51 -2.29 0.66
N ASP A 191 -8.76 -1.30 1.11
CA ASP A 191 -7.84 -0.54 0.26
C ASP A 191 -6.70 -1.38 -0.31
N LYS A 192 -5.98 -2.13 0.53
CA LYS A 192 -4.79 -2.86 0.10
C LYS A 192 -5.10 -4.13 -0.68
N ILE A 193 -6.26 -4.76 -0.44
CA ILE A 193 -6.77 -5.84 -1.31
C ILE A 193 -7.14 -5.29 -2.67
N ALA A 194 -7.92 -4.20 -2.74
CA ALA A 194 -8.30 -3.58 -4.00
C ALA A 194 -7.07 -3.09 -4.78
N THR A 195 -6.14 -2.41 -4.12
CA THR A 195 -4.87 -1.96 -4.70
C THR A 195 -4.05 -3.12 -5.27
N SER A 196 -3.94 -4.22 -4.52
CA SER A 196 -3.16 -5.38 -4.95
C SER A 196 -3.81 -6.09 -6.14
N LEU A 197 -5.13 -6.23 -6.14
CA LEU A 197 -5.88 -6.81 -7.26
C LEU A 197 -5.84 -5.93 -8.52
N LEU A 198 -5.86 -4.60 -8.36
CA LEU A 198 -5.68 -3.67 -9.47
C LEU A 198 -4.26 -3.77 -10.06
N ALA A 199 -3.23 -3.82 -9.21
CA ALA A 199 -1.86 -4.05 -9.66
C ALA A 199 -1.73 -5.41 -10.37
N PHE A 200 -2.38 -6.46 -9.86
CA PHE A 200 -2.46 -7.77 -10.52
C PHE A 200 -3.13 -7.70 -11.89
N ALA A 201 -4.28 -7.03 -12.00
CA ALA A 201 -4.97 -6.85 -13.28
C ALA A 201 -4.13 -6.09 -14.31
N ILE A 202 -3.42 -5.03 -13.87
CA ILE A 202 -2.51 -4.28 -14.74
C ILE A 202 -1.37 -5.17 -15.23
N ILE A 203 -0.72 -5.90 -14.32
CA ILE A 203 0.42 -6.77 -14.66
C ILE A 203 -0.02 -7.92 -15.57
N ASP A 204 -1.18 -8.51 -15.29
CA ASP A 204 -1.74 -9.56 -16.13
C ASP A 204 -2.10 -9.04 -17.53
N GLY A 205 -2.50 -7.78 -17.66
CA GLY A 205 -2.66 -7.11 -18.97
C GLY A 205 -1.38 -7.00 -19.80
N LEU A 206 -0.19 -7.13 -19.19
CA LEU A 206 1.10 -7.01 -19.88
C LEU A 206 1.50 -8.31 -20.60
N SER A 207 2.22 -8.16 -21.71
CA SER A 207 2.77 -9.31 -22.44
C SER A 207 3.96 -9.93 -21.68
N THR A 208 4.12 -11.26 -21.78
CA THR A 208 5.27 -11.97 -21.16
C THR A 208 6.61 -11.42 -21.64
N ARG A 209 6.69 -10.94 -22.90
CA ARG A 209 7.88 -10.30 -23.49
C ARG A 209 8.20 -8.95 -22.85
N TYR A 210 7.19 -8.23 -22.36
CA TYR A 210 7.40 -6.98 -21.63
C TYR A 210 7.85 -7.29 -20.20
N LEU A 211 7.20 -8.24 -19.54
CA LEU A 211 7.55 -8.66 -18.17
C LEU A 211 8.98 -9.21 -18.07
N SER A 212 9.45 -9.96 -19.08
CA SER A 212 10.81 -10.52 -19.09
C SER A 212 11.93 -9.46 -19.12
N ARG A 213 11.60 -8.17 -19.30
CA ARG A 213 12.57 -7.07 -19.23
C ARG A 213 12.83 -6.59 -17.81
N PHE A 214 11.97 -6.96 -16.86
CA PHE A 214 12.10 -6.56 -15.46
C PHE A 214 12.84 -7.64 -14.66
N PRO A 215 13.54 -7.25 -13.58
CA PRO A 215 14.33 -8.17 -12.77
C PRO A 215 13.56 -9.38 -12.23
N ARG A 216 12.25 -9.24 -11.98
CA ARG A 216 11.39 -10.28 -11.40
C ARG A 216 10.05 -10.40 -12.11
N GLY A 217 10.02 -10.24 -13.42
CA GLY A 217 8.79 -10.35 -14.21
C GLY A 217 8.07 -11.70 -14.06
N GLU A 218 8.81 -12.77 -13.73
CA GLU A 218 8.29 -14.12 -13.44
C GLU A 218 7.44 -14.23 -12.15
N ASN A 219 7.52 -13.25 -11.25
CA ASN A 219 6.71 -13.26 -10.03
C ASN A 219 5.21 -13.13 -10.31
N ALA A 220 4.84 -12.61 -11.48
CA ALA A 220 3.47 -12.28 -11.85
C ALA A 220 2.99 -13.00 -13.13
N THR A 221 3.70 -14.02 -13.58
CA THR A 221 3.24 -14.85 -14.71
C THR A 221 2.21 -15.87 -14.23
N VAL A 222 0.95 -15.66 -14.64
CA VAL A 222 -0.15 -16.61 -14.46
C VAL A 222 -0.04 -17.76 -15.48
N GLU A 223 -0.43 -18.98 -15.10
CA GLU A 223 -0.42 -20.13 -16.00
C GLU A 223 -1.32 -19.91 -17.24
N LYS A 224 -0.81 -20.31 -18.42
CA LYS A 224 -1.50 -20.15 -19.71
C LYS A 224 -2.78 -21.00 -19.72
N GLY A 225 -3.92 -20.36 -19.54
CA GLY A 225 -5.25 -20.98 -19.57
C GLY A 225 -6.24 -20.39 -18.56
N GLN A 226 -5.74 -19.88 -17.43
CA GLN A 226 -6.59 -19.29 -16.37
C GLN A 226 -6.62 -17.76 -16.40
N LYS A 227 -5.75 -17.15 -17.21
CA LYS A 227 -5.50 -15.70 -17.29
C LYS A 227 -6.77 -14.82 -17.34
N GLN A 228 -7.67 -15.08 -18.29
CA GLN A 228 -8.90 -14.28 -18.43
C GLN A 228 -9.86 -14.47 -17.25
N THR A 229 -9.97 -15.68 -16.70
CA THR A 229 -10.87 -15.97 -15.57
C THR A 229 -10.38 -15.29 -14.30
N GLU A 230 -9.08 -15.41 -14.01
CA GLU A 230 -8.42 -14.75 -12.87
C GLU A 230 -8.55 -13.22 -12.94
N LEU A 231 -8.38 -12.64 -14.13
CA LEU A 231 -8.56 -11.20 -14.36
C LEU A 231 -10.00 -10.74 -14.11
N ILE A 232 -10.99 -11.46 -14.65
CA ILE A 232 -12.41 -11.13 -14.45
C ILE A 232 -12.77 -11.21 -12.97
N ILE A 233 -12.36 -12.28 -12.28
CA ILE A 233 -12.62 -12.43 -10.84
C ILE A 233 -11.97 -11.30 -10.05
N ALA A 234 -10.70 -10.98 -10.33
CA ALA A 234 -9.99 -9.89 -9.66
C ALA A 234 -10.73 -8.55 -9.83
N LEU A 235 -11.14 -8.21 -11.05
CA LEU A 235 -11.88 -6.97 -11.33
C LEU A 235 -13.27 -6.95 -10.65
N VAL A 236 -14.00 -8.08 -10.68
CA VAL A 236 -15.29 -8.19 -9.99
C VAL A 236 -15.11 -8.00 -8.49
N VAL A 237 -14.11 -8.63 -7.87
CA VAL A 237 -13.80 -8.47 -6.44
C VAL A 237 -13.44 -7.02 -6.12
N VAL A 238 -12.62 -6.36 -6.95
CA VAL A 238 -12.31 -4.93 -6.76
C VAL A 238 -13.57 -4.08 -6.80
N VAL A 239 -14.45 -4.28 -7.79
CA VAL A 239 -15.71 -3.54 -7.89
C VAL A 239 -16.58 -3.79 -6.66
N LEU A 240 -16.72 -5.04 -6.22
CA LEU A 240 -17.49 -5.38 -5.01
C LEU A 240 -16.91 -4.73 -3.75
N LEU A 241 -15.58 -4.69 -3.60
CA LEU A 241 -14.93 -4.04 -2.46
C LEU A 241 -15.12 -2.51 -2.48
N ILE A 242 -15.03 -1.89 -3.66
CA ILE A 242 -15.26 -0.45 -3.80
C ILE A 242 -16.74 -0.13 -3.52
N LEU A 243 -17.68 -0.93 -4.05
CA LEU A 243 -19.11 -0.76 -3.78
C LEU A 243 -19.44 -0.98 -2.30
N PHE A 244 -18.84 -1.99 -1.67
CA PHE A 244 -18.96 -2.21 -0.23
C PHE A 244 -18.46 -1.00 0.55
N GLY A 245 -17.28 -0.48 0.20
CA GLY A 245 -16.76 0.75 0.77
C GLY A 245 -17.75 1.91 0.59
N VAL A 246 -18.17 2.20 -0.63
CA VAL A 246 -19.00 3.39 -0.94
C VAL A 246 -20.40 3.32 -0.34
N TYR A 247 -21.06 2.16 -0.35
CA TYR A 247 -22.46 2.07 0.04
C TYR A 247 -22.68 1.57 1.46
N ILE A 248 -21.81 0.69 1.96
CA ILE A 248 -22.03 0.04 3.27
C ILE A 248 -21.31 0.79 4.39
N LEU A 249 -20.07 1.25 4.17
CA LEU A 249 -19.34 1.97 5.23
C LEU A 249 -20.08 3.24 5.71
N PRO A 250 -20.52 4.16 4.81
CA PRO A 250 -21.26 5.35 5.22
C PRO A 250 -22.58 5.05 5.94
N SER A 251 -23.26 3.95 5.55
CA SER A 251 -24.51 3.53 6.19
C SER A 251 -24.32 3.02 7.63
N ILE A 252 -23.12 2.53 7.97
CA ILE A 252 -22.78 2.03 9.31
C ILE A 252 -22.24 3.16 10.20
N THR A 253 -21.60 4.19 9.61
CA THR A 253 -20.96 5.29 10.34
C THR A 253 -21.83 6.53 10.51
N GLY A 254 -23.15 6.40 10.33
CA GLY A 254 -24.10 7.50 10.50
C GLY A 254 -23.96 8.56 9.40
N GLY A 255 -24.59 8.31 8.25
CA GLY A 255 -24.85 9.35 7.25
C GLY A 255 -25.83 10.42 7.75
#